data_AF-A0AB39VDK9-F1
#
_entry.id   AF-A0AB39VDK9-F1
#
_cell.length_a   1.000
_cell.length_b   1.000
_cell.length_c   1.000
_cell.angle_alpha   90.00
_cell.angle_beta   90.00
_cell.angle_gamma   90.00
#
_symmetry.space_group_name_H-M   'P 1'
#
loop_
_entity.id
_entity.type
_entity.pdbx_description
1 polymer ?
#
loop_
_entity_poly.entity_id
_entity_poly.type
_entity_poly.pdbx_seq_one_letter_code
_entity_poly.pdbx_strand_id
1 'polypeptide(L)' 'MKRIMILIVLVSVLVVNCSYFEGAERTERERGYECMYTYKGELQGCNYIK' A
#
# COMPACT_ATOMS: atom_id res chain seq x y z
N MET A 1 -11.95 -22.29 -26.54
CA MET A 1 -11.10 -21.09 -26.72
C MET A 1 -11.55 -19.89 -25.88
N LYS A 2 -12.82 -19.42 -25.94
CA LYS A 2 -13.29 -18.26 -25.15
C LYS A 2 -13.05 -18.35 -23.63
N ARG A 3 -13.17 -19.55 -23.04
CA ARG A 3 -12.93 -19.78 -21.60
C ARG A 3 -11.46 -19.57 -21.19
N ILE A 4 -10.52 -19.85 -22.08
CA ILE A 4 -9.08 -19.67 -21.81
C ILE A 4 -8.73 -18.18 -21.77
N MET A 5 -9.32 -17.38 -22.66
CA MET A 5 -9.11 -15.92 -22.64
C MET A 5 -9.64 -15.27 -21.36
N ILE A 6 -10.78 -15.73 -20.85
CA ILE A 6 -11.34 -15.23 -19.58
C ILE A 6 -10.39 -15.53 -18.41
N LEU A 7 -9.81 -16.73 -18.38
CA LEU A 7 -8.85 -17.12 -17.35
C LEU A 7 -7.58 -16.26 -17.41
N ILE A 8 -7.06 -15.98 -18.61
CA ILE A 8 -5.88 -15.12 -18.79
C ILE A 8 -6.15 -13.70 -18.27
N VAL A 9 -7.32 -13.14 -18.58
CA VAL A 9 -7.70 -11.80 -18.10
C VAL A 9 -7.80 -11.77 -16.57
N LEU A 10 -8.47 -12.75 -15.97
CA LEU A 10 -8.60 -12.83 -14.50
C LEU A 10 -7.25 -12.92 -13.79
N VAL A 11 -6.35 -13.77 -14.30
CA VAL A 11 -5.00 -13.92 -13.75
C VAL A 11 -4.19 -12.62 -13.89
N SER A 12 -4.27 -11.96 -15.06
CA SER A 12 -3.54 -10.70 -15.28
C SER A 12 -3.98 -9.58 -14.33
N VAL A 13 -5.28 -9.47 -14.07
CA VAL A 13 -5.83 -8.47 -13.13
C VAL A 13 -5.39 -8.79 -11.69
N LEU A 14 -5.42 -10.06 -11.28
CA LEU A 14 -4.98 -10.46 -9.94
C LEU A 14 -3.49 -10.15 -9.71
N VAL A 15 -2.63 -10.47 -10.67
CA VAL A 15 -1.18 -10.25 -10.55
C VAL A 15 -0.82 -8.77 -10.46
N VAL A 16 -1.48 -7.91 -11.26
CA VAL A 16 -1.25 -6.45 -11.23
C VAL A 16 -1.72 -5.83 -9.92
N ASN A 17 -2.85 -6.27 -9.37
CA ASN A 17 -3.35 -5.77 -8.09
C ASN A 17 -2.43 -6.19 -6.92
N CYS A 18 -1.94 -7.43 -6.91
CA CYS A 18 -1.02 -7.90 -5.87
C CYS A 18 0.34 -7.18 -5.92
N SER A 19 0.90 -6.95 -7.11
CA SER A 19 2.19 -6.25 -7.25
C SER A 19 2.09 -4.76 -6.91
N TYR A 20 0.96 -4.12 -7.25
CA TYR A 20 0.71 -2.73 -6.86
C TYR A 20 0.57 -2.56 -5.34
N PHE A 21 -0.16 -3.47 -4.68
CA PHE A 21 -0.36 -3.42 -3.23
C PHE A 21 0.95 -3.61 -2.46
N GLU A 22 1.76 -4.59 -2.87
CA GLU A 22 3.09 -4.79 -2.30
C GLU A 22 4.02 -3.58 -2.49
N GLY A 23 3.96 -2.90 -3.64
CA GLY A 23 4.74 -1.70 -3.91
C GLY A 23 4.33 -0.53 -3.02
N ALA A 24 3.02 -0.31 -2.86
CA ALA A 24 2.48 0.72 -1.98
C ALA A 24 2.87 0.46 -0.53
N GLU A 25 2.73 -0.78 -0.05
CA GLU A 25 3.08 -1.15 1.32
C GLU A 25 4.58 -0.99 1.61
N ARG A 26 5.46 -1.35 0.66
CA ARG A 26 6.90 -1.10 0.76
C ARG A 26 7.22 0.39 0.83
N THR A 27 6.59 1.20 -0.03
CA THR A 27 6.82 2.65 -0.07
C THR A 27 6.43 3.33 1.24
N GLU A 28 5.29 2.94 1.81
CA GLU A 28 4.83 3.46 3.11
C GLU A 28 5.72 2.99 4.27
N ARG A 29 6.26 1.76 4.21
CA ARG A 29 7.16 1.23 5.23
C ARG A 29 8.55 1.87 5.20
N GLU A 30 9.07 2.18 4.01
CA GLU A 30 10.36 2.84 3.82
C GLU A 30 10.32 4.33 4.14
N ARG A 31 9.17 4.99 3.92
CA ARG A 31 8.95 6.41 4.27
C ARG A 31 9.11 6.70 5.74
N GLY A 32 8.78 5.75 6.61
CA GLY A 32 8.79 5.93 8.06
C GLY A 32 7.58 6.72 8.56
N TYR A 33 7.49 6.85 9.89
CA TYR A 33 6.38 7.50 10.58
C TYR A 33 6.85 8.80 11.24
N GLU A 34 6.02 9.83 11.15
CA GLU A 34 6.19 11.06 11.92
C GLU A 34 5.12 11.10 13.00
N CYS A 35 5.57 11.22 14.26
CA CYS A 35 4.71 11.38 15.41
C CYS A 35 4.63 12.87 15.78
N MET A 36 3.42 13.37 15.84
CA MET A 36 3.13 14.73 16.25
C MET A 36 2.92 14.79 17.77
N TYR A 37 3.52 15.80 18.39
CA TYR A 37 3.41 16.04 19.82
C TYR A 37 2.85 17.44 20.09
N THR A 38 2.15 17.62 21.21
CA THR A 38 1.74 18.95 21.67
C THR A 38 2.94 19.73 22.20
N TYR A 39 2.78 21.03 22.47
CA TYR A 39 3.85 21.82 23.10
C TYR A 39 4.27 21.26 24.49
N LYS A 40 3.39 20.49 25.14
CA LYS A 40 3.64 19.80 26.41
C LYS A 40 4.25 18.41 26.25
N GLY A 41 4.46 17.95 25.01
CA GLY A 41 5.00 16.63 24.69
C GLY A 41 3.98 15.49 24.67
N GLU A 42 2.67 15.78 24.66
CA GLU A 42 1.63 14.75 24.58
C GLU A 42 1.49 14.25 23.13
N LEU A 43 1.34 12.94 22.93
CA LEU A 43 1.19 12.36 21.60
C LEU A 43 -0.16 12.73 20.99
N GLN A 44 -0.15 13.44 19.86
CA GLN A 44 -1.35 13.75 19.07
C GLN A 44 -1.66 12.66 18.05
N GLY A 45 -0.63 11.96 17.54
CA GLY A 45 -0.79 10.85 16.61
C GLY A 45 0.46 10.63 15.78
N CYS A 46 0.59 9.44 15.19
CA CYS A 46 1.67 9.10 14.27
C CYS A 46 1.08 8.79 12.90
N ASN A 47 1.63 9.41 11.86
CA ASN A 47 1.21 9.22 10.48
C ASN A 47 2.40 8.82 9.61
N TYR A 48 2.13 8.18 8.47
CA TYR A 48 3.14 7.99 7.45
C TYR A 48 3.64 9.35 6.95
N ILE A 49 4.96 9.45 6.75
CA ILE A 49 5.60 10.63 6.18
C ILE A 49 5.15 10.73 4.71
N LYS A 50 4.49 11.83 4.36
CA LYS A 50 3.91 12.06 3.03
C LYS A 50 4.94 12.28 1.92
#